data_AF-A0A956X9K3-F1
#
_entry.id   AF-A0A956X9K3-F1
#
_cell.length_a   1.000
_cell.length_b   1.000
_cell.length_c   1.000
_cell.angle_alpha   90.00
_cell.angle_beta   90.00
_cell.angle_gamma   90.00
#
_symmetry.space_group_name_H-M   'P 1'
#
loop_
_entity.id
_entity.type
_entity.pdbx_description
1 polymer ?
#
loop_
_entity_poly.entity_id
_entity_poly.type
_entity_poly.pdbx_seq_one_letter_code
_entity_poly.pdbx_strand_id
1 'polypeptide(L)'
;MRRMIGVVLLDCGLFLVACQQGAEEVERENFVDNAGLQNGRALLIAHMTLKENLSVPPADAWNADGTYAEGDWQVYRFTSGDWLLTLARQQEEAEPSMYRARVSGPQAFTYTADIFADGRVTPNQ
;
A
#
# COMPACT_ATOMS: atom_id res chain seq x y z
N MET A 1 9.38 -3.51 34.32
CA MET A 1 9.37 -4.94 33.90
C MET A 1 10.08 -5.03 32.57
N ARG A 2 11.14 -5.85 32.46
CA ARG A 2 12.01 -5.95 31.27
C ARG A 2 11.23 -6.54 30.09
N ARG A 3 11.19 -5.85 28.95
CA ARG A 3 10.73 -6.43 27.68
C ARG A 3 11.96 -6.97 26.95
N MET A 4 11.93 -8.28 26.71
CA MET A 4 12.96 -9.06 26.05
C MET A 4 12.61 -9.11 24.56
N ILE A 5 13.50 -8.65 23.68
CA ILE A 5 13.35 -8.79 22.23
C ILE A 5 14.01 -10.13 21.87
N GLY A 6 13.20 -11.11 21.46
CA GLY A 6 13.68 -12.33 20.84
C GLY A 6 13.84 -12.11 19.35
N VAL A 7 15.08 -11.94 18.88
CA VAL A 7 15.41 -12.08 17.47
C VAL A 7 15.53 -13.57 17.19
N VAL A 8 14.73 -14.09 16.27
CA VAL A 8 14.93 -15.41 15.68
C VAL A 8 15.23 -15.19 14.20
N LEU A 9 16.50 -15.35 13.84
CA LEU A 9 16.95 -15.58 12.48
C LEU A 9 16.94 -17.10 12.27
N LEU A 10 16.23 -17.59 11.26
CA LEU A 10 16.51 -18.91 10.69
C LEU A 10 16.07 -19.00 9.23
N ASP A 11 17.04 -19.47 8.44
CA ASP A 11 17.02 -19.92 7.05
C ASP A 11 15.77 -20.74 6.66
N CYS A 12 15.46 -20.66 5.36
CA CYS A 12 14.56 -21.55 4.61
C CYS A 12 13.05 -21.41 4.88
N GLY A 13 12.38 -20.70 3.97
CA GLY A 13 11.09 -21.11 3.42
C GLY A 13 9.93 -21.38 4.39
N LEU A 14 9.42 -20.35 5.05
CA LEU A 14 8.02 -20.31 5.48
C LEU A 14 7.62 -18.85 5.75
N PHE A 15 6.82 -18.25 4.86
CA PHE A 15 6.24 -16.92 5.09
C PHE A 15 5.12 -17.04 6.12
N LEU A 16 5.48 -16.94 7.41
CA LEU A 16 4.56 -16.59 8.48
C LEU A 16 4.68 -15.09 8.70
N VAL A 17 3.88 -14.31 7.96
CA VAL A 17 3.64 -12.92 8.33
C VAL A 17 2.77 -12.96 9.59
N ALA A 18 3.43 -12.76 10.74
CA ALA A 18 2.81 -12.62 12.03
C ALA A 18 1.88 -11.40 12.01
N CYS A 19 0.61 -11.67 11.69
CA CYS A 19 -0.48 -10.76 11.94
C CYS A 19 -0.68 -10.71 13.46
N GLN A 20 -0.21 -9.65 14.14
CA GLN A 20 -0.86 -8.99 15.27
C GLN A 20 0.10 -8.06 16.05
N GLN A 21 -0.15 -6.75 15.91
CA GLN A 21 -0.43 -5.77 16.97
C GLN A 21 0.18 -4.40 16.65
N GLY A 22 -0.70 -3.46 16.33
CA GLY A 22 -0.39 -2.02 16.31
C GLY A 22 0.01 -1.48 14.95
N ALA A 23 -0.89 -1.55 13.96
CA ALA A 23 -0.91 -0.47 12.97
C ALA A 23 -1.32 0.79 13.77
N GLU A 24 -0.34 1.58 14.20
CA GLU A 24 -0.60 2.89 14.80
C GLU A 24 -1.34 3.71 13.73
N GLU A 25 -2.60 4.05 13.98
CA GLU A 25 -3.32 5.00 13.15
C GLU A 25 -2.59 6.33 13.27
N VAL A 26 -1.81 6.68 12.24
CA VAL A 26 -1.17 8.00 12.18
C VAL A 26 -2.25 8.99 11.73
N GLU A 27 -2.99 9.51 12.70
CA GLU A 27 -3.90 10.63 12.50
C GLU A 27 -3.06 11.89 12.16
N ARG A 28 -3.00 12.24 10.89
CA ARG A 28 -2.73 13.62 10.47
C ARG A 28 -4.10 14.25 10.23
N GLU A 29 -4.29 15.54 10.54
CA GLU A 29 -5.59 16.23 10.67
C GLU A 29 -6.68 15.93 9.60
N ASN A 30 -6.36 15.31 8.44
CA ASN A 30 -7.31 14.88 7.42
C ASN A 30 -6.98 13.52 6.73
N PHE A 31 -6.20 12.62 7.35
CA PHE A 31 -5.81 11.34 6.74
C PHE A 31 -5.65 10.22 7.77
N VAL A 32 -6.33 9.09 7.54
CA VAL A 32 -6.18 7.85 8.33
C VAL A 32 -5.64 6.74 7.43
N ASP A 33 -4.36 6.38 7.62
CA ASP A 33 -3.72 5.26 6.91
C ASP A 33 -4.13 3.92 7.56
N ASN A 34 -5.33 3.45 7.26
CA ASN A 34 -5.87 2.22 7.84
C ASN A 34 -5.23 0.94 7.25
N ALA A 35 -5.53 -0.21 7.87
CA ALA A 35 -4.99 -1.51 7.46
C ALA A 35 -5.29 -1.87 5.99
N GLY A 36 -6.44 -1.46 5.45
CA GLY A 36 -6.80 -1.71 4.05
C GLY A 36 -5.88 -0.98 3.07
N LEU A 37 -5.56 0.28 3.35
CA LEU A 37 -4.62 1.08 2.55
C LEU A 37 -3.19 0.55 2.66
N GLN A 38 -2.75 0.20 3.87
CA GLN A 38 -1.44 -0.40 4.10
C GLN A 38 -1.28 -1.73 3.35
N ASN A 39 -2.28 -2.61 3.44
CA ASN A 39 -2.30 -3.89 2.73
C ASN A 39 -2.33 -3.70 1.21
N GLY A 40 -3.17 -2.79 0.71
CA GLY A 40 -3.23 -2.47 -0.72
C GLY A 40 -1.89 -1.99 -1.26
N ARG A 41 -1.23 -1.06 -0.56
CA ARG A 41 0.13 -0.59 -0.89
C ARG A 41 1.13 -1.74 -0.90
N ALA A 42 1.15 -2.57 0.16
CA ALA A 42 2.09 -3.68 0.27
C ALA A 42 1.91 -4.70 -0.86
N LEU A 43 0.67 -5.07 -1.20
CA LEU A 43 0.35 -5.99 -2.29
C LEU A 43 0.79 -5.44 -3.65
N LEU A 44 0.52 -4.16 -3.92
CA LEU A 44 0.93 -3.51 -5.16
C LEU A 44 2.45 -3.49 -5.33
N ILE A 45 3.17 -3.03 -4.30
CA ILE A 45 4.63 -2.93 -4.34
C ILE A 45 5.26 -4.33 -4.46
N ALA A 46 4.75 -5.32 -3.73
CA ALA A 46 5.19 -6.71 -3.88
C ALA A 46 4.95 -7.24 -5.31
N HIS A 47 3.81 -6.94 -5.91
CA HIS A 47 3.53 -7.32 -7.30
C HIS A 47 4.53 -6.67 -8.28
N MET A 48 4.68 -5.34 -8.22
CA MET A 48 5.59 -4.60 -9.11
C MET A 48 7.03 -5.09 -8.99
N THR A 49 7.51 -5.34 -7.77
CA THR A 49 8.91 -5.73 -7.53
C THR A 49 9.18 -7.21 -7.80
N LEU A 50 8.30 -8.11 -7.35
CA LEU A 50 8.55 -9.56 -7.38
C LEU A 50 8.00 -10.24 -8.63
N LYS A 51 6.92 -9.72 -9.23
CA LYS A 51 6.30 -10.28 -10.44
C LYS A 51 6.73 -9.55 -11.69
N GLU A 52 6.69 -8.21 -11.66
CA GLU A 52 7.03 -7.38 -12.82
C GLU A 52 8.51 -6.96 -12.86
N ASN A 53 9.29 -7.29 -11.83
CA ASN A 53 10.72 -6.96 -11.72
C ASN A 53 11.03 -5.45 -11.89
N LEU A 54 10.14 -4.60 -11.40
CA LEU A 54 10.28 -3.13 -11.45
C LEU A 54 11.01 -2.61 -10.22
N SER A 55 11.85 -1.60 -10.41
CA SER A 55 12.52 -0.89 -9.31
C SER A 55 11.64 0.28 -8.84
N VAL A 56 10.98 0.11 -7.70
CA VAL A 56 10.15 1.12 -7.03
C VAL A 56 10.48 1.19 -5.54
N PRO A 57 10.16 2.29 -4.83
CA PRO A 57 10.36 2.38 -3.39
C PRO A 57 9.64 1.25 -2.64
N PRO A 58 10.25 0.69 -1.58
CA PRO A 58 9.62 -0.36 -0.77
C PRO A 58 8.38 0.16 -0.05
N ALA A 59 7.47 -0.74 0.36
CA ALA A 59 6.13 -0.38 0.84
C ALA A 59 6.11 0.56 2.06
N ASP A 60 7.14 0.48 2.91
CA ASP A 60 7.34 1.27 4.12
C ASP A 60 7.98 2.64 3.87
N ALA A 61 8.53 2.89 2.67
CA ALA A 61 9.11 4.19 2.30
C ALA A 61 8.05 5.22 1.85
N TRP A 62 6.79 4.82 1.74
CA TRP A 62 5.68 5.66 1.29
C TRP A 62 5.01 6.36 2.46
N ASN A 63 5.00 7.69 2.42
CA ASN A 63 4.40 8.53 3.44
C ASN A 63 3.03 9.01 2.98
N ALA A 64 2.03 8.96 3.86
CA ALA A 64 0.74 9.56 3.61
C ALA A 64 0.87 11.08 3.39
N ASP A 65 0.34 11.56 2.28
CA ASP A 65 0.41 12.97 1.86
C ASP A 65 -0.95 13.67 1.99
N GLY A 66 -2.04 13.01 1.58
CA GLY A 66 -3.36 13.60 1.66
C GLY A 66 -4.44 12.75 0.98
N THR A 67 -5.67 13.23 1.03
CA THR A 67 -6.82 12.55 0.43
C THR A 67 -7.74 13.56 -0.23
N TYR A 68 -8.39 13.18 -1.33
CA TYR A 68 -9.35 14.02 -2.05
C TYR A 68 -10.42 13.18 -2.74
N ALA A 69 -11.57 13.79 -3.04
CA ALA A 69 -12.64 13.16 -3.79
C ALA A 69 -12.46 13.39 -5.30
N GLU A 70 -12.71 12.34 -6.09
CA GLU A 70 -12.75 12.39 -7.55
C GLU A 70 -14.02 11.68 -8.04
N GLY A 71 -15.10 12.43 -8.24
CA GLY A 71 -16.42 11.86 -8.46
C GLY A 71 -16.84 10.96 -7.29
N ASP A 72 -17.21 9.71 -7.59
CA ASP A 72 -17.63 8.72 -6.59
C ASP A 72 -16.44 8.03 -5.88
N TRP A 73 -15.20 8.46 -6.17
CA TRP A 73 -13.99 7.87 -5.61
C TRP A 73 -13.41 8.74 -4.50
N GLN A 74 -12.91 8.09 -3.45
CA GLN A 74 -11.98 8.67 -2.48
C GLN A 74 -10.57 8.26 -2.88
N VAL A 75 -9.71 9.24 -3.16
CA VAL A 75 -8.33 9.03 -3.58
C VAL A 75 -7.38 9.34 -2.43
N TYR A 76 -6.58 8.36 -2.05
CA TYR A 76 -5.54 8.44 -1.04
C TYR A 76 -4.18 8.59 -1.69
N ARG A 77 -3.43 9.60 -1.30
CA ARG A 77 -2.14 9.96 -1.88
C ARG A 77 -0.98 9.64 -0.93
N PHE A 78 0.05 9.03 -1.48
CA PHE A 78 1.29 8.70 -0.79
C PHE A 78 2.50 9.16 -1.61
N THR A 79 3.57 9.57 -0.94
CA THR A 79 4.80 10.07 -1.58
C THR A 79 6.05 9.37 -1.06
N SER A 80 7.06 9.23 -1.92
CA SER A 80 8.39 8.71 -1.54
C SER A 80 9.45 9.33 -2.46
N GLY A 81 10.12 10.39 -2.01
CA GLY A 81 10.98 11.20 -2.89
C GLY A 81 10.19 11.75 -4.08
N ASP A 82 10.67 11.50 -5.31
CA ASP A 82 10.01 11.90 -6.57
C ASP A 82 8.85 10.97 -6.98
N TRP A 83 8.52 9.99 -6.15
CA TRP A 83 7.46 9.03 -6.44
C TRP A 83 6.13 9.43 -5.82
N LEU A 84 5.06 9.15 -6.57
CA LEU A 84 3.68 9.37 -6.20
C LEU A 84 2.90 8.06 -6.35
N LEU A 85 2.19 7.66 -5.30
CA LEU A 85 1.26 6.54 -5.33
C LEU A 85 -0.12 7.03 -4.94
N THR A 86 -1.13 6.63 -5.70
CA THR A 86 -2.53 6.84 -5.33
C THR A 86 -3.26 5.52 -5.25
N LEU A 87 -4.07 5.35 -4.20
CA LEU A 87 -5.07 4.30 -4.09
C LEU A 87 -6.44 4.97 -4.08
N ALA A 88 -7.34 4.58 -4.98
CA ALA A 88 -8.70 5.09 -5.02
C ALA A 88 -9.69 3.98 -4.68
N ARG A 89 -10.68 4.27 -3.84
CA ARG A 89 -11.81 3.39 -3.53
C ARG A 89 -13.14 4.10 -3.74
N GLN A 90 -14.23 3.38 -3.99
CA GLN A 90 -15.56 4.00 -4.07
C GLN A 90 -16.03 4.47 -2.68
N GLN A 91 -16.65 5.64 -2.60
CA GLN A 91 -17.04 6.27 -1.33
C GLN A 91 -18.21 5.56 -0.63
N GLU A 92 -19.12 4.95 -1.39
CA GLU A 92 -20.32 4.30 -0.85
C GLU A 92 -20.04 2.91 -0.25
N GLU A 93 -18.82 2.38 -0.42
CA GLU A 93 -18.44 1.07 0.12
C GLU A 93 -17.69 1.20 1.45
N ALA A 94 -18.30 0.69 2.54
CA ALA A 94 -17.65 0.63 3.86
C ALA A 94 -16.38 -0.24 3.84
N GLU A 95 -16.43 -1.34 3.08
CA GLU A 95 -15.29 -2.21 2.77
C GLU A 95 -15.13 -2.27 1.25
N PRO A 96 -14.05 -1.70 0.68
CA PRO A 96 -13.93 -1.61 -0.76
C PRO A 96 -13.64 -2.98 -1.35
N SER A 97 -14.43 -3.36 -2.35
CA SER A 97 -14.21 -4.59 -3.13
C SER A 97 -12.91 -4.54 -3.95
N MET A 98 -12.44 -3.33 -4.25
CA MET A 98 -11.28 -3.07 -5.08
C MET A 98 -10.68 -1.67 -4.79
N TYR A 99 -9.36 -1.57 -4.89
CA TYR A 99 -8.65 -0.30 -5.03
C TYR A 99 -8.14 -0.12 -6.46
N ARG A 100 -8.31 1.07 -7.03
CA ARG A 100 -7.60 1.49 -8.23
C ARG A 100 -6.29 2.14 -7.83
N ALA A 101 -5.19 1.57 -8.29
CA ALA A 101 -3.86 2.04 -7.97
C ALA A 101 -3.20 2.72 -9.17
N ARG A 102 -2.45 3.78 -8.87
CA ARG A 102 -1.52 4.40 -9.82
C ARG A 102 -0.21 4.72 -9.09
N VAL A 103 0.91 4.33 -9.69
CA VAL A 103 2.26 4.71 -9.27
C VAL A 103 2.87 5.54 -10.38
N SER A 104 3.35 6.72 -10.07
CA SER A 104 4.09 7.60 -10.98
C SER A 104 5.45 7.93 -10.38
N GLY A 105 6.47 8.08 -11.21
CA GLY A 105 7.84 8.28 -10.74
C GLY A 105 8.75 8.96 -11.76
N PRO A 106 10.07 8.91 -11.52
CA PRO A 106 11.08 9.48 -12.41
C PRO A 106 10.99 8.94 -13.84
N GLN A 107 11.57 9.69 -14.79
CA GLN A 107 11.64 9.30 -16.21
C GLN A 107 10.27 9.03 -16.85
N ALA A 108 9.24 9.76 -16.42
CA ALA A 108 7.86 9.59 -16.87
C ALA A 108 7.27 8.17 -16.61
N PHE A 109 7.83 7.44 -15.64
CA PHE A 109 7.29 6.15 -15.22
C PHE A 109 5.85 6.31 -14.75
N THR A 110 4.96 5.46 -15.27
CA THR A 110 3.58 5.31 -14.79
C THR A 110 3.20 3.84 -14.81
N TYR A 111 2.56 3.38 -13.75
CA TYR A 111 2.01 2.04 -13.61
C TYR A 111 0.62 2.13 -13.00
N THR A 112 -0.35 1.43 -13.57
CA THR A 112 -1.74 1.40 -13.10
C THR A 112 -2.19 -0.04 -12.90
N ALA A 113 -2.97 -0.29 -11.85
CA ALA A 113 -3.48 -1.63 -11.55
C ALA A 113 -4.74 -1.56 -10.68
N ASP A 114 -5.54 -2.62 -10.75
CA ASP A 114 -6.62 -2.89 -9.80
C ASP A 114 -6.14 -3.89 -8.74
N ILE A 115 -6.46 -3.61 -7.48
CA ILE A 115 -6.13 -4.44 -6.31
C ILE A 115 -7.44 -4.92 -5.71
N PHE A 116 -7.70 -6.21 -5.76
CA PHE A 116 -8.94 -6.81 -5.28
C PHE A 116 -8.83 -7.24 -3.82
N ALA A 117 -9.97 -7.29 -3.12
CA ALA A 117 -10.04 -7.74 -1.72
C ALA A 117 -9.52 -9.18 -1.49
N ASP A 118 -9.48 -10.01 -2.53
CA ASP A 118 -8.92 -11.37 -2.51
C ASP A 118 -7.38 -11.41 -2.59
N GLY A 119 -6.71 -10.25 -2.68
CA GLY A 119 -5.26 -10.12 -2.78
C GLY A 119 -4.71 -10.17 -4.21
N ARG A 120 -5.56 -10.32 -5.22
CA ARG A 120 -5.15 -10.27 -6.63
C ARG A 120 -4.82 -8.84 -7.05
N VAL A 121 -3.74 -8.67 -7.81
CA VAL A 121 -3.36 -7.42 -8.47
C VAL A 121 -3.40 -7.64 -9.98
N THR A 122 -4.16 -6.79 -10.70
CA THR A 122 -4.30 -6.86 -12.16
C THR A 122 -3.80 -5.54 -12.78
N PRO A 123 -2.70 -5.55 -13.54
CA PRO A 123 -2.24 -4.35 -14.23
C PRO A 123 -3.27 -3.86 -15.25
N ASN A 124 -3.49 -2.56 -15.30
CA ASN A 124 -4.32 -1.88 -16.30
C ASN A 124 -3.36 -1.21 -17.30
N GLN A 125 -3.28 -1.74 -18.52
CA GLN A 125 -2.48 -1.16 -19.62
C GLN A 125 -3.25 -0.07 -20.35
#